data_AF-A0A530Z1F5-F1
#
_entry.id   AF-A0A530Z1F5-F1
#
_cell.length_a   1.000
_cell.length_b   1.000
_cell.length_c   1.000
_cell.angle_alpha   90.00
_cell.angle_beta   90.00
_cell.angle_gamma   90.00
#
_symmetry.space_group_name_H-M   'P 1'
#
loop_
_entity.id
_entity.type
_entity.pdbx_description
1 polymer ?
#
loop_
_entity_poly.entity_id
_entity_poly.type
_entity_poly.pdbx_seq_one_letter_code
_entity_poly.pdbx_strand_id
1 'polypeptide(L)'
;VAFCRALNIPTRYCTGYISDIGLPKPWSDMDFAAWMEVYLGGRWHAFDPRNNAPRIGRILIASGRDAADVPLTHIFGPGMLAGFKVWTEEVIEEASTQQP
;
A
#
# COMPACT_ATOMS: atom_id res chain seq x y z
N VAL A 1 -9.30 -10.90 0.85
CA VAL A 1 -8.46 -12.10 0.57
C VAL A 1 -9.24 -13.39 0.77
N ALA A 2 -9.69 -13.71 2.00
CA ALA A 2 -10.34 -14.99 2.30
C ALA A 2 -11.57 -15.30 1.42
N PHE A 3 -12.53 -14.37 1.30
CA PHE A 3 -13.72 -14.58 0.48
C PHE A 3 -13.41 -14.86 -1.00
N CYS A 4 -12.45 -14.15 -1.61
CA CYS A 4 -12.06 -14.43 -2.98
C CYS A 4 -11.43 -15.82 -3.13
N ARG A 5 -10.56 -16.23 -2.19
CA ARG A 5 -9.98 -17.58 -2.20
C ARG A 5 -11.05 -18.67 -2.01
N ALA A 6 -12.09 -18.44 -1.20
CA ALA A 6 -13.21 -19.36 -1.04
C ALA A 6 -14.02 -19.55 -2.34
N LEU A 7 -13.97 -18.58 -3.25
CA LEU A 7 -14.59 -18.63 -4.58
C LEU A 7 -13.60 -19.07 -5.69
N ASN A 8 -12.46 -19.67 -5.32
CA ASN A 8 -11.39 -20.08 -6.23
C ASN A 8 -10.76 -18.94 -7.05
N ILE A 9 -10.80 -17.71 -6.53
CA ILE A 9 -10.19 -16.55 -7.17
C ILE A 9 -8.80 -16.29 -6.56
N PRO A 10 -7.70 -16.39 -7.34
CA PRO A 10 -6.36 -16.16 -6.83
C PRO A 10 -6.22 -14.73 -6.32
N THR A 11 -5.78 -14.59 -5.08
CA THR A 11 -5.76 -13.31 -4.36
C THR A 11 -4.55 -13.26 -3.43
N ARG A 12 -3.89 -12.11 -3.34
CA ARG A 12 -2.79 -11.83 -2.40
C ARG A 12 -3.10 -10.64 -1.50
N TYR A 13 -2.50 -10.65 -0.31
CA TYR A 13 -2.48 -9.52 0.61
C TYR A 13 -1.33 -8.60 0.24
N CYS A 14 -1.54 -7.29 0.27
CA CYS A 14 -0.54 -6.28 -0.04
C CYS A 14 -0.41 -5.30 1.12
N THR A 15 0.82 -4.91 1.43
CA THR A 15 1.14 -3.84 2.36
C THR A 15 1.95 -2.77 1.64
N GLY A 16 1.71 -1.51 1.98
CA GLY A 16 2.44 -0.40 1.41
C GLY A 16 1.85 0.95 1.78
N TYR A 17 2.23 1.98 1.03
CA TYR A 17 1.69 3.32 1.20
C TYR A 17 0.43 3.50 0.37
N ILE A 18 -0.57 4.14 0.94
CA ILE A 18 -1.68 4.74 0.21
C ILE A 18 -1.65 6.24 0.51
N SER A 19 -1.16 7.00 -0.46
CA SER A 19 -1.11 8.46 -0.38
C SER A 19 -2.43 9.08 -0.84
N ASP A 20 -2.72 10.26 -0.29
CA ASP A 20 -3.81 11.14 -0.73
C ASP A 20 -3.37 12.11 -1.84
N ILE A 21 -2.18 11.92 -2.44
CA ILE A 21 -1.75 12.64 -3.65
C ILE A 21 -2.85 12.54 -4.73
N GLY A 22 -3.20 13.69 -5.31
CA GLY A 22 -4.30 13.84 -6.25
C GLY A 22 -5.69 14.00 -5.64
N LEU A 23 -5.83 14.03 -4.31
CA LEU A 23 -7.09 14.30 -3.61
C LEU A 23 -7.15 15.71 -3.02
N PRO A 24 -8.36 16.27 -2.81
CA PRO A 24 -8.53 17.55 -2.12
C PRO A 24 -7.91 17.54 -0.71
N LYS A 25 -7.23 18.63 -0.37
CA LYS A 25 -6.74 18.89 0.99
C LYS A 25 -7.91 19.31 1.92
N PRO A 26 -7.79 19.18 3.25
CA PRO A 26 -6.63 18.66 3.99
C PRO A 26 -6.53 17.14 3.97
N TRP A 27 -5.30 16.62 3.98
CA TRP A 27 -5.04 15.19 4.13
C TRP A 27 -4.95 14.83 5.61
N SER A 28 -5.40 13.62 5.96
CA SER A 28 -5.20 13.07 7.30
C SER A 28 -3.75 12.63 7.50
N ASP A 29 -3.36 12.39 8.76
CA ASP A 29 -2.09 11.72 9.05
C ASP A 29 -2.01 10.38 8.30
N MET A 30 -0.85 10.12 7.72
CA MET A 30 -0.62 8.92 6.91
C MET A 30 -0.25 7.72 7.78
N ASP A 31 -0.58 6.52 7.28
CA ASP A 31 -0.24 5.23 7.88
C ASP A 31 0.13 4.24 6.77
N PHE A 32 0.78 3.13 7.12
CA PHE A 32 0.81 1.99 6.22
C PHE A 32 -0.59 1.45 6.03
N ALA A 33 -0.91 1.13 4.78
CA ALA A 33 -2.18 0.57 4.42
C ALA A 33 -2.02 -0.88 4.00
N ALA A 34 -3.13 -1.60 4.14
CA ALA A 34 -3.29 -2.92 3.59
C ALA A 34 -4.40 -2.90 2.55
N TRP A 35 -4.15 -3.55 1.42
CA TRP A 35 -5.17 -3.84 0.42
C TRP A 35 -4.99 -5.28 -0.07
N MET A 36 -5.82 -5.68 -1.03
CA MET A 36 -5.68 -6.97 -1.67
C MET A 36 -5.57 -6.81 -3.18
N GLU A 37 -4.86 -7.73 -3.81
CA GLU A 37 -4.83 -7.83 -5.26
C GLU A 37 -5.41 -9.16 -5.70
N VAL A 38 -6.20 -9.10 -6.77
CA VAL A 38 -6.90 -10.25 -7.36
C VAL A 38 -6.35 -10.49 -8.76
N TYR A 39 -6.02 -11.74 -9.07
CA TYR A 39 -5.51 -12.10 -10.38
C TYR A 39 -6.66 -12.40 -11.34
N LEU A 40 -6.90 -11.52 -12.31
CA LEU A 40 -7.98 -11.63 -13.28
C LEU A 40 -7.46 -11.26 -14.68
N GLY A 41 -7.69 -12.13 -15.66
CA GLY A 41 -7.31 -11.85 -17.06
C GLY A 41 -5.81 -11.64 -17.28
N GLY A 42 -4.97 -12.44 -16.60
CA GLY A 42 -3.51 -12.40 -16.80
C GLY A 42 -2.76 -11.32 -16.02
N ARG A 43 -3.43 -10.59 -15.12
CA ARG A 43 -2.80 -9.53 -14.32
C ARG A 43 -3.39 -9.40 -12.93
N TRP A 44 -2.63 -8.79 -12.03
CA TRP A 44 -3.09 -8.39 -10.70
C TRP A 44 -3.85 -7.07 -10.76
N HIS A 45 -4.99 -7.01 -10.08
CA HIS A 45 -5.83 -5.80 -9.95
C HIS A 45 -5.97 -5.45 -8.48
N ALA A 46 -5.74 -4.18 -8.13
CA ALA A 46 -5.85 -3.70 -6.76
C ALA A 46 -7.31 -3.50 -6.34
N PHE A 47 -7.67 -4.07 -5.19
CA PHE A 47 -8.95 -3.90 -4.51
C PHE A 47 -8.70 -3.47 -3.07
N ASP A 48 -9.22 -2.31 -2.72
CA ASP A 48 -9.14 -1.72 -1.39
C ASP A 48 -10.55 -1.61 -0.81
N PRO A 49 -11.01 -2.62 -0.04
CA PRO A 49 -12.36 -2.60 0.52
C PRO A 49 -12.55 -1.56 1.62
N ARG A 50 -11.47 -0.98 2.17
CA ARG A 50 -11.57 0.07 3.20
C ARG A 50 -11.95 1.40 2.57
N ASN A 51 -11.23 1.80 1.52
CA ASN A 51 -11.44 3.11 0.90
C ASN A 51 -12.40 3.06 -0.30
N ASN A 52 -12.52 1.90 -0.96
CA ASN A 52 -13.38 1.64 -2.12
C ASN A 52 -13.34 2.75 -3.20
N ALA A 53 -12.15 3.35 -3.40
CA ALA A 53 -11.93 4.42 -4.35
C ALA A 53 -10.59 4.23 -5.08
N PRO A 54 -10.49 4.66 -6.35
CA PRO A 54 -9.21 4.76 -7.04
C PRO A 54 -8.25 5.70 -6.28
N ARG A 55 -7.00 5.28 -6.16
CA ARG A 55 -5.90 6.05 -5.58
C ARG A 55 -4.71 5.92 -6.51
N ILE A 56 -4.13 7.05 -6.91
CA ILE A 56 -2.93 7.08 -7.75
C ILE A 56 -1.66 6.88 -6.92
N GLY A 57 -1.67 7.32 -5.66
CA GLY A 57 -0.53 7.23 -4.75
C GLY A 57 -0.36 5.88 -4.04
N ARG A 58 -0.63 4.75 -4.72
CA ARG A 58 -0.38 3.42 -4.16
C ARG A 58 1.06 3.02 -4.43
N ILE A 59 1.83 2.80 -3.37
CA ILE A 59 3.22 2.33 -3.45
C ILE A 59 3.29 0.98 -2.76
N LEU A 60 3.34 -0.09 -3.56
CA LEU A 60 3.45 -1.46 -3.07
C LEU A 60 4.82 -1.68 -2.43
N ILE A 61 4.84 -2.09 -1.16
CA ILE A 61 6.08 -2.49 -0.47
C ILE A 61 6.26 -4.00 -0.58
N ALA A 62 5.23 -4.76 -0.20
CA ALA A 62 5.29 -6.22 -0.20
C ALA A 62 3.92 -6.85 -0.44
N SER A 63 3.94 -8.08 -0.95
CA SER A 63 2.74 -8.90 -1.10
C SER A 63 2.98 -10.34 -0.66
N GLY A 64 1.97 -10.97 -0.08
CA GLY A 64 2.03 -12.33 0.47
C GLY A 64 0.66 -12.99 0.58
N ARG A 65 0.58 -14.14 1.25
CA ARG A 65 -0.70 -14.83 1.44
C ARG A 65 -1.60 -14.06 2.40
N ASP A 66 -1.02 -13.48 3.44
CA ASP A 66 -1.64 -12.63 4.45
C ASP A 66 -0.54 -11.81 5.18
N ALA A 67 -0.91 -11.14 6.28
CA ALA A 67 0.00 -10.30 7.06
C ALA A 67 1.17 -11.07 7.72
N ALA A 68 1.08 -12.40 7.87
CA ALA A 68 2.17 -13.20 8.43
C ALA A 68 3.36 -13.32 7.46
N ASP A 69 3.10 -13.32 6.16
CA ASP A 69 4.17 -13.35 5.14
C ASP A 69 4.82 -11.97 4.95
N VAL A 70 4.09 -10.88 5.24
CA VAL A 70 4.54 -9.49 5.02
C VAL A 70 4.25 -8.58 6.23
N PRO A 71 4.75 -8.91 7.42
CA PRO A 71 4.52 -8.09 8.60
C PRO A 71 5.26 -6.76 8.48
N LEU A 72 4.65 -5.67 8.97
CA LEU A 72 5.34 -4.39 9.11
C LEU A 72 6.55 -4.51 10.04
N THR A 73 6.39 -5.24 11.15
CA THR A 73 7.45 -5.51 12.10
C THR A 73 7.27 -6.92 12.64
N HIS A 74 8.35 -7.69 12.64
CA HIS A 74 8.38 -9.04 13.20
C HIS A 74 9.40 -9.06 14.35
N ILE A 75 8.92 -9.16 15.59
CA ILE A 75 9.77 -9.05 16.79
C ILE A 75 9.90 -10.43 17.45
N PHE A 76 11.14 -10.86 17.70
CA PHE A 76 11.45 -12.05 18.49
C PHE A 76 12.13 -11.61 19.80
N GLY A 77 11.40 -11.69 20.92
CA GLY A 77 11.83 -11.16 22.22
C GLY A 77 11.18 -9.81 22.56
N PRO A 78 11.61 -9.13 23.65
CA PRO A 78 11.04 -7.85 24.05
C PRO A 78 11.31 -6.74 23.02
N GLY A 79 10.27 -6.01 22.63
CA GLY A 79 10.38 -4.82 21.78
C GLY A 79 9.16 -3.91 21.99
N MET A 80 9.41 -2.61 22.18
CA MET A 80 8.35 -1.62 22.36
C MET A 80 8.48 -0.55 21.26
N LEU A 81 7.45 -0.40 20.45
CA LEU A 81 7.36 0.66 19.46
C LEU A 81 7.12 1.99 20.18
N ALA A 82 8.14 2.85 20.26
CA ALA A 82 8.08 4.14 20.97
C ALA A 82 7.53 5.28 20.11
N GLY A 83 7.55 5.13 18.78
CA GLY A 83 7.10 6.15 17.85
C GLY A 83 7.00 5.58 16.45
N PHE A 84 6.05 6.12 15.67
CA PHE A 84 5.75 5.65 14.34
C PHE A 84 5.20 6.80 13.51
N LYS A 85 5.82 7.07 12.36
CA LYS A 85 5.43 8.14 11.45
C LYS A 85 5.58 7.64 10.03
N VAL A 86 4.53 7.80 9.24
CA VAL A 86 4.51 7.48 7.81
C VAL A 86 4.29 8.78 7.06
N TRP A 87 4.97 8.95 5.93
CA TRP A 87 4.76 10.08 5.03
C TRP A 87 5.02 9.67 3.59
N THR A 88 4.41 10.38 2.66
CA THR A 88 4.65 10.30 1.23
C THR A 88 4.55 11.70 0.66
N GLU A 89 5.43 12.01 -0.29
CA GLU A 89 5.46 13.30 -0.96
C GLU A 89 5.50 13.06 -2.47
N GLU A 90 4.85 13.95 -3.22
CA GLU A 90 4.93 13.96 -4.66
C GLU A 90 6.27 14.58 -5.08
N VAL A 91 7.06 13.85 -5.86
CA VAL A 91 8.31 14.37 -6.42
C VAL A 91 7.98 15.12 -7.70
N ILE A 92 8.17 16.43 -7.70
CA ILE A 92 8.10 17.26 -8.90
C ILE A 92 9.51 17.29 -9.50
N GLU A 93 9.71 16.68 -10.66
CA GLU A 93 10.97 16.87 -11.40
C GLU A 93 11.10 18.34 -11.78
N GLU A 94 12.02 19.06 -11.15
CA GLU A 94 12.46 20.35 -11.65
C GLU A 94 13.15 20.12 -13.00
N ALA A 95 12.69 20.81 -14.05
CA ALA A 95 13.30 20.74 -15.36
C ALA A 95 14.81 20.98 -15.22
N SER A 96 15.60 19.94 -15.52
CA SER A 96 17.05 20.01 -15.50
C SER A 96 17.49 21.21 -16.34
N THR A 97 17.99 22.27 -15.69
CA THR A 97 18.71 23.32 -16.38
C THR A 97 19.98 22.68 -16.90
N GLN A 98 19.97 22.27 -18.17
CA GLN A 98 21.19 21.89 -18.87
C GLN A 98 22.08 23.14 -18.90
N GLN A 99 23.08 23.16 -18.02
CA GLN A 99 24.13 24.16 -18.04
C GLN A 99 25.08 23.82 -19.23
N PRO A 100 25.51 24.83 -20.00
CA PRO A 100 26.15 24.66 -21.31
C PRO A 100 27.49 23.91 -21.27
#